data_AF-A0A0P7BDS5-F1
#
_entry.id   AF-A0A0P7BDS5-F1
#
_cell.length_a   1.000
_cell.length_b   1.000
_cell.length_c   1.000
_cell.angle_alpha   90.00
_cell.angle_beta   90.00
_cell.angle_gamma   90.00
#
_symmetry.space_group_name_H-M   'P 1'
#
loop_
_entity.id
_entity.type
_entity.pdbx_description
1 polymer ?
#
loop_
_entity_poly.entity_id
_entity_poly.type
_entity_poly.pdbx_seq_one_letter_code
_entity_poly.pdbx_strand_id
1 'polypeptide(L)'
;MDKFIGANKDSIVINVHFQDGDGDLGLGEEDKANAQKNDDFNYIIKPYRMRNGVFQPYDPLVPLSGYFPLLKIDEKPGPLEGTLSYTIQFFHSFTRKNDTLRFDIQIKDRAGNLSNVTETEPIIVNTL
;
A
#
# COMPACT_ATOMS: atom_id res chain seq x y z
N MET A 1 -18.59 14.11 -23.88
CA MET A 1 -17.19 14.58 -23.90
C MET A 1 -16.48 13.80 -22.82
N ASP A 2 -15.41 13.07 -23.14
CA ASP A 2 -14.47 12.46 -22.17
C ASP A 2 -13.30 11.82 -22.95
N LYS A 3 -12.51 12.67 -23.61
CA LYS A 3 -11.34 12.24 -24.41
C LYS A 3 -10.15 13.21 -24.23
N PHE A 4 -9.95 13.63 -22.99
CA PHE A 4 -8.81 14.40 -22.48
C PHE A 4 -8.56 13.85 -21.06
N ILE A 5 -7.44 13.25 -20.68
CA ILE A 5 -6.11 13.14 -21.31
C ILE A 5 -5.64 11.67 -21.21
N GLY A 6 -5.17 11.09 -22.31
CA GLY A 6 -4.62 9.72 -22.33
C GLY A 6 -3.22 9.65 -21.73
N ALA A 7 -3.10 9.77 -20.41
CA ALA A 7 -1.84 9.56 -19.70
C ALA A 7 -1.55 8.05 -19.60
N ASN A 8 -0.47 7.60 -20.25
CA ASN A 8 0.00 6.23 -20.09
C ASN A 8 0.37 5.97 -18.62
N LYS A 9 0.04 4.76 -18.14
CA LYS A 9 0.31 4.33 -16.77
C LYS A 9 0.51 2.83 -16.71
N ASP A 10 1.32 2.40 -15.76
CA ASP A 10 1.38 1.01 -15.31
C ASP A 10 0.58 0.87 -14.01
N SER A 11 0.23 -0.36 -13.65
CA SER A 11 -0.37 -0.69 -12.35
C SER A 11 0.21 -1.97 -11.81
N ILE A 12 0.53 -2.00 -10.52
CA ILE A 12 0.97 -3.19 -9.81
C ILE A 12 -0.03 -3.55 -8.72
N VAL A 13 -0.18 -4.84 -8.44
CA VAL A 13 -1.02 -5.35 -7.35
C VAL A 13 -0.10 -6.05 -6.34
N ILE A 14 -0.12 -5.56 -5.11
CA ILE A 14 0.62 -6.14 -3.98
C ILE A 14 -0.36 -6.98 -3.17
N ASN A 15 -0.02 -8.24 -2.93
CA ASN A 15 -0.80 -9.16 -2.12
C ASN A 15 -0.07 -9.41 -0.81
N VAL A 16 -0.72 -9.13 0.32
CA VAL A 16 -0.19 -9.38 1.67
C VAL A 16 -1.05 -10.45 2.33
N HIS A 17 -0.46 -11.60 2.61
CA HIS A 17 -1.06 -12.60 3.49
C HIS A 17 -0.93 -12.13 4.95
N PHE A 18 -2.01 -12.23 5.72
CA PHE A 18 -2.03 -11.80 7.11
C PHE A 18 -2.66 -12.87 8.01
N GLN A 19 -2.23 -12.88 9.27
CA GLN A 19 -2.83 -13.60 10.37
C GLN A 19 -2.96 -12.62 11.54
N ASP A 20 -4.15 -12.54 12.12
CA ASP A 20 -4.52 -11.65 13.22
C ASP A 20 -5.21 -12.50 14.31
N GLY A 21 -4.92 -12.20 15.58
CA GLY A 21 -5.34 -12.99 16.73
C GLY A 21 -6.67 -12.55 17.35
N ASP A 22 -7.02 -11.26 17.31
CA ASP A 22 -8.20 -10.72 17.98
C ASP A 22 -9.25 -10.13 17.03
N GLY A 23 -8.92 -9.91 15.76
CA GLY A 23 -9.88 -9.51 14.74
C GLY A 23 -10.08 -8.00 14.62
N ASP A 24 -9.16 -7.19 15.14
CA ASP A 24 -9.26 -5.74 15.12
C ASP A 24 -8.74 -5.08 13.83
N LEU A 25 -8.24 -5.85 12.85
CA LEU A 25 -7.76 -5.31 11.57
C LEU A 25 -8.80 -4.49 10.80
N GLY A 26 -8.37 -3.29 10.37
CA GLY A 26 -9.13 -2.40 9.49
C GLY A 26 -9.76 -1.21 10.21
N LEU A 27 -10.09 -0.17 9.45
CA LEU A 27 -10.71 1.05 9.97
C LEU A 27 -12.20 1.12 9.62
N GLY A 28 -13.03 1.53 10.59
CA GLY A 28 -14.40 1.98 10.34
C GLY A 28 -14.41 3.36 9.66
N GLU A 29 -15.58 3.83 9.22
CA GLU A 29 -15.66 5.12 8.52
C GLU A 29 -15.24 6.30 9.42
N GLU A 30 -15.53 6.27 10.72
CA GLU A 30 -15.07 7.31 11.66
C GLU A 30 -13.54 7.26 11.87
N ASP A 31 -12.98 6.08 12.17
CA ASP A 31 -11.53 5.91 12.37
C ASP A 31 -10.75 6.33 11.12
N LYS A 32 -11.23 5.93 9.94
CA LYS A 32 -10.67 6.28 8.64
C LYS A 32 -10.74 7.79 8.39
N ALA A 33 -11.88 8.43 8.66
CA ALA A 33 -12.02 9.88 8.54
C ALA A 33 -11.12 10.64 9.52
N ASN A 34 -10.79 10.06 10.68
CA ASN A 34 -9.83 10.61 11.63
C ASN A 34 -8.38 10.40 11.15
N ALA A 35 -8.03 9.20 10.68
CA ALA A 35 -6.70 8.86 10.17
C ALA A 35 -6.31 9.70 8.95
N GLN A 36 -7.27 9.94 8.03
CA GLN A 36 -7.12 10.78 6.85
C GLN A 36 -6.76 12.24 7.16
N LYS A 37 -6.96 12.74 8.38
CA LYS A 37 -6.57 14.12 8.77
C LYS A 37 -5.04 14.27 8.92
N ASN A 38 -4.33 13.16 9.14
CA ASN A 38 -2.90 13.14 9.48
C ASN A 38 -2.11 12.11 8.63
N ASP A 39 -2.68 11.62 7.52
CA ASP A 39 -2.10 10.55 6.68
C ASP A 39 -1.71 9.29 7.48
N ASP A 40 -2.53 8.92 8.47
CA ASP A 40 -2.25 7.82 9.41
C ASP A 40 -2.67 6.43 8.87
N PHE A 41 -2.09 6.07 7.73
CA PHE A 41 -2.39 4.86 6.95
C PHE A 41 -2.36 3.56 7.75
N ASN A 42 -3.23 2.61 7.39
CA ASN A 42 -3.19 1.25 7.93
C ASN A 42 -2.64 0.20 6.93
N TYR A 43 -2.53 0.53 5.64
CA TYR A 43 -1.71 -0.21 4.67
C TYR A 43 -0.47 0.64 4.35
N ILE A 44 0.68 0.31 4.95
CA ILE A 44 1.89 1.13 4.94
C ILE A 44 2.87 0.58 3.91
N ILE A 45 3.33 1.44 3.01
CA ILE A 45 4.26 1.11 1.92
C ILE A 45 5.47 2.04 1.99
N LYS A 46 6.66 1.47 2.15
CA LYS A 46 7.94 2.18 2.06
C LYS A 46 8.63 1.77 0.75
N PRO A 47 8.62 2.64 -0.28
CA PRO A 47 9.24 2.31 -1.57
C PRO A 47 10.75 2.60 -1.57
N TYR A 48 11.48 1.71 -2.23
CA TYR A 48 12.90 1.81 -2.50
C TYR A 48 13.11 1.79 -4.01
N ARG A 49 14.05 2.60 -4.50
CA ARG A 49 14.42 2.67 -5.92
C ARG A 49 15.85 2.21 -6.11
N MET A 50 16.08 1.37 -7.12
CA MET A 50 17.41 0.94 -7.54
C MET A 50 18.21 2.15 -8.06
N ARG A 51 19.40 2.38 -7.50
CA ARG A 51 20.38 3.35 -8.02
C ARG A 51 21.78 2.73 -7.95
N ASN A 52 22.47 2.70 -9.09
CA ASN A 52 23.84 2.15 -9.20
C ASN A 52 23.99 0.74 -8.60
N GLY A 53 22.97 -0.12 -8.76
CA GLY A 53 22.97 -1.49 -8.24
C GLY A 53 22.56 -1.65 -6.76
N VAL A 54 22.16 -0.57 -6.07
CA VAL A 54 21.72 -0.61 -4.66
C VAL A 54 20.32 0.00 -4.52
N PHE A 55 19.45 -0.63 -3.73
CA PHE A 55 18.17 -0.05 -3.35
C PHE A 55 18.34 1.07 -2.32
N GLN A 56 17.77 2.24 -2.60
CA GLN A 56 17.76 3.40 -1.71
C GLN A 56 16.32 3.85 -1.45
N PRO A 57 15.98 4.34 -0.25
CA PRO A 57 14.67 4.93 0.02
C PRO A 57 14.30 5.98 -1.04
N TYR A 58 13.02 6.03 -1.38
CA TYR A 58 12.47 6.95 -2.36
C TYR A 58 11.21 7.60 -1.82
N ASP A 59 11.19 8.93 -1.73
CA ASP A 59 9.98 9.67 -1.38
C ASP A 59 9.13 9.94 -2.64
N PRO A 60 7.94 9.32 -2.78
CA PRO A 60 7.03 9.58 -3.89
C PRO A 60 6.31 10.92 -3.71
N LEU A 61 5.88 11.54 -4.82
CA LEU A 61 5.15 12.82 -4.78
C LEU A 61 3.78 12.71 -4.09
N VAL A 62 3.19 11.51 -4.11
CA VAL A 62 1.95 11.14 -3.44
C VAL A 62 2.23 9.86 -2.66
N PRO A 63 1.76 9.72 -1.40
CA PRO A 63 1.91 8.47 -0.64
C PRO A 63 1.41 7.26 -1.43
N LEU A 64 2.18 6.16 -1.40
CA LEU A 64 1.73 4.89 -1.96
C LEU A 64 0.90 4.08 -0.95
N SER A 65 1.11 4.34 0.35
CA SER A 65 0.30 3.85 1.47
C SER A 65 -1.18 4.22 1.31
N GLY A 66 -2.05 3.48 2.00
CA GLY A 66 -3.49 3.66 1.90
C GLY A 66 -4.28 3.08 3.08
N TYR A 67 -5.58 2.94 2.86
CA TYR A 67 -6.54 2.50 3.88
C TYR A 67 -7.27 1.23 3.41
N PHE A 68 -7.37 0.23 4.28
CA PHE A 68 -8.25 -0.92 4.12
C PHE A 68 -9.37 -0.92 5.19
N PRO A 69 -10.60 -1.33 4.83
CA PRO A 69 -11.77 -1.26 5.72
C PRO A 69 -11.72 -2.32 6.81
N LEU A 70 -12.63 -2.23 7.79
CA LEU A 70 -12.94 -3.32 8.72
C LEU A 70 -13.06 -4.66 7.99
N LEU A 71 -12.24 -5.64 8.39
CA LEU A 71 -12.30 -7.01 7.84
C LEU A 71 -13.34 -7.86 8.57
N LYS A 72 -13.77 -7.42 9.75
CA LYS A 72 -14.74 -8.08 10.63
C LYS A 72 -15.77 -7.06 11.11
N ILE A 73 -17.05 -7.39 10.95
CA ILE A 73 -18.18 -6.46 11.17
C ILE A 73 -19.02 -6.88 12.38
N ASP A 74 -18.89 -8.12 12.87
CA ASP A 74 -19.73 -8.63 13.97
C ASP A 74 -19.21 -8.29 15.37
N GLU A 75 -18.18 -7.42 15.47
CA GLU A 75 -17.53 -6.88 16.68
C GLU A 75 -17.02 -7.90 17.72
N LYS A 76 -17.14 -9.20 17.45
CA LYS A 76 -16.65 -10.24 18.35
C LYS A 76 -15.14 -10.40 18.21
N PRO A 77 -14.37 -10.46 19.30
CA PRO A 77 -12.96 -10.85 19.23
C PRO A 77 -12.79 -12.25 18.63
N GLY A 78 -11.67 -12.49 17.95
CA GLY A 78 -11.24 -13.79 17.46
C GLY A 78 -10.55 -13.72 16.09
N PRO A 79 -9.76 -14.74 15.76
CA PRO A 79 -8.73 -14.65 14.74
C PRO A 79 -9.25 -14.43 13.32
N LEU A 80 -8.43 -13.78 12.51
CA LEU A 80 -8.64 -13.59 11.07
C LEU A 80 -7.40 -14.05 10.31
N GLU A 81 -7.59 -14.67 9.16
CA GLU A 81 -6.54 -15.00 8.20
C GLU A 81 -7.04 -14.69 6.80
N GLY A 82 -6.18 -14.17 5.93
CA GLY A 82 -6.58 -13.81 4.58
C GLY A 82 -5.49 -13.16 3.76
N THR A 83 -5.92 -12.50 2.68
CA THR A 83 -5.04 -11.77 1.75
C THR A 83 -5.60 -10.38 1.49
N LEU A 84 -4.79 -9.35 1.70
CA LEU A 84 -5.08 -7.97 1.29
C LEU A 84 -4.44 -7.71 -0.08
N SER A 85 -5.26 -7.44 -1.09
CA SER A 85 -4.82 -7.04 -2.44
C SER A 85 -4.89 -5.51 -2.58
N TYR A 86 -3.75 -4.86 -2.80
CA TYR A 86 -3.63 -3.41 -2.90
C TYR A 86 -3.05 -2.99 -4.26
N THR A 87 -3.69 -2.04 -4.93
CA THR A 87 -3.28 -1.60 -6.28
C THR A 87 -2.61 -0.24 -6.24
N ILE A 88 -1.40 -0.14 -6.81
CA ILE A 88 -0.69 1.13 -7.02
C ILE A 88 -0.69 1.47 -8.51
N GLN A 89 -0.93 2.74 -8.85
CA GLN A 89 -0.89 3.24 -10.23
C GLN A 89 0.34 4.13 -10.45
N PHE A 90 1.14 3.80 -11.46
CA PHE A 90 2.35 4.52 -11.85
C PHE A 90 2.12 5.25 -13.16
N PHE A 91 1.68 6.51 -13.09
CA PHE A 91 1.55 7.38 -14.25
C PHE A 91 2.93 7.68 -14.84
N HIS A 92 3.11 7.46 -16.14
CA HIS A 92 4.40 7.60 -16.82
C HIS A 92 4.93 9.05 -16.78
N SER A 93 4.05 10.04 -16.65
CA SER A 93 4.41 11.45 -16.48
C SER A 93 5.16 11.77 -15.19
N PHE A 94 5.06 10.92 -14.17
CA PHE A 94 5.69 11.09 -12.86
C PHE A 94 6.65 9.95 -12.48
N THR A 95 6.77 8.93 -13.35
CA THR A 95 7.56 7.71 -13.13
C THR A 95 8.71 7.69 -14.11
N ARG A 96 9.93 7.36 -13.66
CA ARG A 96 11.09 7.26 -14.57
C ARG A 96 10.88 6.09 -15.55
N LYS A 97 11.41 6.17 -16.77
CA LYS A 97 11.34 5.03 -17.71
C LYS A 97 12.22 3.87 -17.19
N ASN A 98 11.72 2.65 -17.24
CA ASN A 98 12.36 1.42 -16.72
C ASN A 98 12.78 1.55 -15.24
N ASP A 99 11.92 2.14 -14.41
CA ASP A 99 12.22 2.37 -13.00
C ASP A 99 12.11 1.07 -12.20
N THR A 100 13.21 0.62 -11.60
CA THR A 100 13.23 -0.59 -10.77
C THR A 100 12.96 -0.23 -9.32
N LEU A 101 11.82 -0.69 -8.82
CA LEU A 101 11.32 -0.43 -7.47
C LEU A 101 11.24 -1.72 -6.66
N ARG A 102 11.30 -1.57 -5.34
CA ARG A 102 11.01 -2.60 -4.35
C ARG A 102 10.24 -1.96 -3.20
N PHE A 103 9.42 -2.71 -2.48
CA PHE A 103 8.59 -2.15 -1.42
C PHE A 103 8.73 -2.96 -0.13
N ASP A 104 8.86 -2.24 0.99
CA ASP A 104 8.62 -2.82 2.31
C ASP A 104 7.17 -2.53 2.68
N ILE A 105 6.43 -3.58 3.06
CA ILE A 105 5.00 -3.52 3.37
C ILE A 105 4.79 -3.88 4.83
N GLN A 106 3.91 -3.13 5.48
CA GLN A 106 3.48 -3.34 6.85
C GLN A 106 1.99 -2.99 6.95
N ILE A 107 1.23 -3.70 7.76
CA ILE A 107 -0.13 -3.32 8.11
C ILE A 107 -0.19 -2.84 9.56
N LYS A 108 -1.14 -1.97 9.84
CA LYS A 108 -1.46 -1.47 11.18
C LYS A 108 -2.88 -1.89 11.53
N ASP A 109 -3.09 -2.29 12.77
CA ASP A 109 -4.43 -2.58 13.28
C ASP A 109 -5.17 -1.31 13.74
N ARG A 110 -6.33 -1.46 14.39
CA ARG A 110 -7.12 -0.33 14.89
C ARG A 110 -6.64 0.15 16.27
N ALA A 111 -6.01 -0.71 17.06
CA ALA A 111 -5.32 -0.33 18.29
C ALA A 111 -4.00 0.47 18.04
N GLY A 112 -3.48 0.44 16.80
CA GLY A 112 -2.26 1.11 16.37
C GLY A 112 -1.01 0.25 16.39
N ASN A 113 -1.10 -1.06 16.66
CA ASN A 113 0.05 -1.95 16.57
C ASN A 113 0.41 -2.22 15.11
N LEU A 114 1.69 -2.49 14.87
CA LEU A 114 2.25 -2.72 13.55
C LEU A 114 2.62 -4.20 13.38
N SER A 115 2.30 -4.75 12.20
CA SER A 115 2.72 -6.11 11.82
C SER A 115 4.24 -6.23 11.71
N ASN A 116 4.74 -7.45 11.48
CA ASN A 116 6.05 -7.62 10.88
C ASN A 116 6.11 -6.88 9.52
N VAL A 117 7.33 -6.51 9.11
CA VAL A 117 7.59 -6.02 7.75
C VAL A 117 7.78 -7.20 6.82
N THR A 118 7.28 -7.10 5.59
CA THR A 118 7.60 -8.01 4.48
C THR A 118 8.12 -7.23 3.27
N GLU A 119 9.02 -7.84 2.50
CA GLU A 119 9.72 -7.22 1.39
C GLU A 119 9.26 -7.84 0.06
N THR A 120 8.93 -7.00 -0.93
CA THR A 120 8.60 -7.50 -2.28
C THR A 120 9.85 -7.89 -3.05
N GLU A 121 9.70 -8.76 -4.05
CA GLU A 121 10.69 -8.84 -5.12
C GLU A 121 10.79 -7.49 -5.88
N PRO A 122 11.93 -7.19 -6.54
CA PRO A 122 12.05 -6.06 -7.45
C PRO A 122 11.07 -6.12 -8.62
N ILE A 123 10.48 -4.97 -8.97
CA ILE A 123 9.60 -4.81 -10.14
C ILE A 123 10.04 -3.62 -10.98
N ILE A 124 9.91 -3.73 -12.30
CA ILE A 124 10.20 -2.65 -13.25
C ILE A 124 8.88 -2.02 -13.70
N VAL A 125 8.77 -0.70 -13.58
CA VAL A 125 7.60 0.08 -14.01
C VAL A 125 7.98 1.14 -15.06
N ASN A 126 6.98 1.63 -15.79
CA ASN A 126 7.09 2.50 -16.96
C ASN A 126 8.03 1.88 -18.02
N THR A 127 7.63 0.72 -18.53
CA THR A 127 8.41 -0.10 -19.47
C THR A 127 8.16 0.22 -20.96
N LEU A 128 7.11 0.99 -21.26
CA LEU A 128 6.68 1.35 -22.63
C LEU A 128 7.31 2.67 -23.09
#